data_AF-A0A0F9ZWI1-F1
#
_entry.id   AF-A0A0F9ZWI1-F1
#
_cell.length_a   1.000
_cell.length_b   1.000
_cell.length_c   1.000
_cell.angle_alpha   90.00
_cell.angle_beta   90.00
_cell.angle_gamma   90.00
#
_symmetry.space_group_name_H-M   'P 1'
#
loop_
_entity.id
_entity.type
_entity.pdbx_description
1 polymer ?
#
loop_
_entity_poly.entity_id
_entity_poly.type
_entity_poly.pdbx_seq_one_letter_code
_entity_poly.pdbx_strand_id
1 'polypeptide(L)'
;MAETSPIEQRPEEISPEELERRDFEKKWFNPESASTNPENTSLEMLGYLKSDSLDKRKMRLFTIACCRNIWHLIKDKRSREAVEVADRFIEGKATSQEVEDALEGAIDATYDAINVTGSERQENMLSSWYSTRAAECPLERLNPDYSSIYSKPAYELQSVIMNTMTAVSPLGSSLNEINNKARVSEAMFQADCLRDIFGNPFAIEQPVIDPTWLTANGGAVPRLAETIYNERSFKDMVVLWDALEEAGCTNEEIRKHCQGDGQHVRGCWGLRASGLTP
;
A
#
# COMPACT_ATOMS: atom_id res chain seq x y z
N MET A 1 -63.71 20.15 3.85
CA MET A 1 -62.47 20.12 4.66
C MET A 1 -62.11 18.66 4.84
N ALA A 2 -61.16 18.15 4.05
CA ALA A 2 -60.56 16.85 4.26
C ALA A 2 -59.07 17.13 4.49
N GLU A 3 -58.66 17.00 5.75
CA GLU A 3 -57.27 17.18 6.19
C GLU A 3 -56.43 16.06 5.58
N THR A 4 -55.45 16.43 4.77
CA THR A 4 -54.38 15.52 4.33
C THR A 4 -53.44 15.27 5.51
N SER A 5 -53.43 14.05 6.01
CA SER A 5 -52.48 13.54 7.00
C SER A 5 -51.03 13.74 6.52
N PRO A 6 -50.08 14.09 7.42
CA PRO A 6 -48.66 14.19 7.06
C PRO A 6 -48.15 12.81 6.64
N ILE A 7 -47.42 12.75 5.53
CA ILE A 7 -46.65 11.57 5.14
C ILE A 7 -45.59 11.37 6.22
N GLU A 8 -45.81 10.44 7.14
CA GLU A 8 -44.76 9.92 8.01
C GLU A 8 -43.70 9.28 7.10
N GLN A 9 -42.59 9.99 6.90
CA GLN A 9 -41.40 9.43 6.27
C GLN A 9 -40.89 8.30 7.19
N ARG A 10 -41.18 7.05 6.83
CA ARG A 10 -40.49 5.90 7.43
C ARG A 10 -38.99 6.11 7.20
N PRO A 11 -38.13 5.95 8.23
CA PRO A 11 -36.70 6.00 8.03
C PRO A 11 -36.33 4.95 6.98
N GLU A 12 -35.65 5.38 5.91
CA GLU A 12 -35.20 4.49 4.84
C GLU A 12 -34.41 3.33 5.45
N GLU A 13 -34.92 2.11 5.30
CA GLU A 13 -34.23 0.90 5.74
C GLU A 13 -32.92 0.79 4.95
N ILE A 14 -31.79 1.01 5.63
CA ILE A 14 -30.45 0.85 5.08
C ILE A 14 -30.32 -0.60 4.59
N SER A 15 -29.91 -0.80 3.35
CA SER A 15 -29.74 -2.15 2.80
C SER A 15 -28.66 -2.92 3.57
N PRO A 16 -28.75 -4.26 3.65
CA PRO A 16 -27.71 -5.08 4.28
C PRO A 16 -26.31 -4.85 3.69
N GLU A 17 -26.23 -4.61 2.38
CA GLU A 17 -24.98 -4.30 1.67
C GLU A 17 -24.37 -2.95 2.10
N GLU A 18 -25.21 -1.93 2.30
CA GLU A 18 -24.76 -0.62 2.77
C GLU A 18 -24.35 -0.66 4.24
N LEU A 19 -24.98 -1.50 5.06
CA LEU A 19 -24.57 -1.73 6.45
C LEU A 19 -23.20 -2.41 6.51
N GLU A 20 -23.00 -3.46 5.72
CA GLU A 20 -21.71 -4.16 5.60
C GLU A 20 -20.60 -3.23 5.10
N ARG A 21 -20.87 -2.41 4.07
CA ARG A 21 -19.93 -1.39 3.56
C ARG A 21 -19.49 -0.43 4.67
N ARG A 22 -20.43 0.12 5.43
CA ARG A 22 -20.14 1.03 6.55
C ARG A 22 -19.35 0.36 7.67
N ASP A 23 -19.60 -0.91 7.92
CA ASP A 23 -18.87 -1.68 8.93
C ASP A 23 -17.43 -1.96 8.49
N PHE A 24 -17.20 -2.27 7.21
CA PHE A 24 -15.84 -2.40 6.66
C PHE A 24 -15.10 -1.07 6.66
N GLU A 25 -15.75 0.02 6.29
CA GLU A 25 -15.19 1.37 6.34
C GLU A 25 -14.76 1.78 7.76
N LYS A 26 -15.57 1.48 8.78
CA LYS A 26 -15.20 1.71 10.18
C LYS A 26 -13.98 0.89 10.60
N LYS A 27 -13.92 -0.39 10.23
CA LYS A 27 -12.77 -1.27 10.56
C LYS A 27 -11.50 -0.86 9.83
N TRP A 28 -11.63 -0.30 8.62
CA TRP A 28 -10.51 0.19 7.83
C TRP A 28 -9.76 1.33 8.54
N PHE A 29 -10.48 2.30 9.12
CA PHE A 29 -9.89 3.48 9.75
C PHE A 29 -9.68 3.37 11.27
N ASN A 30 -10.22 2.34 11.93
CA ASN A 30 -10.05 2.17 13.38
C ASN A 30 -9.25 0.89 13.72
N PRO A 31 -7.97 1.01 14.08
CA PRO A 31 -7.11 -0.13 14.41
C PRO A 31 -7.62 -0.95 15.61
N GLU A 32 -8.27 -0.30 16.59
CA GLU A 32 -8.80 -0.96 17.79
C GLU A 32 -10.03 -1.82 17.51
N SER A 33 -10.74 -1.55 16.40
CA SER A 33 -11.90 -2.34 15.97
C SER A 33 -11.56 -3.37 14.89
N ALA A 34 -10.39 -3.28 14.27
CA ALA A 34 -9.95 -4.13 13.18
C ALA A 34 -9.51 -5.52 13.69
N SER A 35 -8.71 -5.61 14.75
CA SER A 35 -8.15 -6.89 15.21
C SER A 35 -8.07 -7.07 16.72
N THR A 36 -8.36 -8.28 17.20
CA THR A 36 -7.96 -8.74 18.55
C THR A 36 -6.48 -9.10 18.61
N ASN A 37 -5.79 -9.22 17.47
CA ASN A 37 -4.36 -9.50 17.36
C ASN A 37 -3.68 -8.48 16.43
N PRO A 38 -2.93 -7.50 16.97
CA PRO A 38 -2.25 -6.47 16.18
C PRO A 38 -1.31 -7.01 15.08
N GLU A 39 -0.84 -8.25 15.17
CA GLU A 39 -0.01 -8.87 14.12
C GLU A 39 -0.78 -9.24 12.85
N ASN A 40 -2.12 -9.33 12.91
CA ASN A 40 -2.97 -9.74 11.79
C ASN A 40 -3.69 -8.56 11.12
N THR A 41 -3.52 -7.34 11.62
CA THR A 41 -4.28 -6.16 11.17
C THR A 41 -4.21 -5.97 9.64
N SER A 42 -3.03 -6.08 9.05
CA SER A 42 -2.85 -5.90 7.60
C SER A 42 -3.52 -7.01 6.77
N LEU A 43 -3.50 -8.26 7.25
CA LEU A 43 -4.19 -9.39 6.61
C LEU A 43 -5.72 -9.24 6.66
N GLU A 44 -6.25 -8.79 7.79
CA GLU A 44 -7.69 -8.53 7.94
C GLU A 44 -8.14 -7.39 7.04
N MET A 45 -7.34 -6.32 6.95
CA MET A 45 -7.59 -5.21 6.03
C MET A 45 -7.64 -5.67 4.57
N LEU A 46 -6.74 -6.56 4.14
CA LEU A 46 -6.83 -7.16 2.80
C LEU A 46 -8.14 -7.93 2.59
N GLY A 47 -8.67 -8.58 3.63
CA GLY A 47 -9.94 -9.29 3.58
C GLY A 47 -11.13 -8.39 3.24
N TYR A 48 -11.06 -7.08 3.52
CA TYR A 48 -12.11 -6.13 3.16
C TYR A 48 -12.01 -5.63 1.72
N LEU A 49 -10.85 -5.80 1.07
CA LEU A 49 -10.66 -5.38 -0.31
C LEU A 49 -11.24 -6.42 -1.26
N LYS A 50 -12.13 -5.99 -2.18
CA LYS A 50 -12.64 -6.86 -3.24
C LYS A 50 -11.49 -7.23 -4.20
N SER A 51 -11.08 -8.50 -4.18
CA SER A 51 -9.90 -9.02 -4.90
C SER A 51 -9.93 -8.74 -6.40
N ASP A 52 -11.11 -8.73 -7.01
CA ASP A 52 -11.27 -8.71 -8.47
C ASP A 52 -11.22 -7.28 -9.05
N SER A 53 -11.22 -6.25 -8.20
CA SER A 53 -11.23 -4.83 -8.58
C SER A 53 -10.00 -4.06 -8.08
N LEU A 54 -8.96 -4.74 -7.62
CA LEU A 54 -7.76 -4.07 -7.13
C LEU A 54 -6.94 -3.47 -8.28
N ASP A 55 -6.61 -2.20 -8.13
CA ASP A 55 -5.73 -1.48 -9.06
C ASP A 55 -4.31 -2.07 -8.98
N LYS A 56 -3.89 -2.72 -10.07
CA LYS A 56 -2.57 -3.35 -10.20
C LYS A 56 -1.42 -2.40 -9.90
N ARG A 57 -1.56 -1.11 -10.23
CA ARG A 57 -0.54 -0.10 -9.93
C ARG A 57 -0.42 0.13 -8.43
N LYS A 58 -1.55 0.26 -7.73
CA LYS A 58 -1.58 0.41 -6.26
C LYS A 58 -0.98 -0.80 -5.56
N MET A 59 -1.27 -2.01 -6.03
CA MET A 59 -0.69 -3.23 -5.48
C MET A 59 0.83 -3.25 -5.60
N ARG A 60 1.37 -2.90 -6.78
CA ARG A 60 2.82 -2.84 -7.00
C ARG A 60 3.48 -1.82 -6.09
N LEU A 61 2.87 -0.65 -5.91
CA LEU A 61 3.38 0.37 -5.00
C LEU A 61 3.38 -0.08 -3.55
N PHE A 62 2.36 -0.82 -3.11
CA PHE A 62 2.33 -1.43 -1.78
C PHE A 62 3.48 -2.43 -1.63
N THR A 63 3.71 -3.29 -2.62
CA THR A 63 4.85 -4.21 -2.61
C THR A 63 6.19 -3.48 -2.47
N ILE A 64 6.41 -2.42 -3.26
CA ILE A 64 7.64 -1.61 -3.16
C ILE A 64 7.77 -0.95 -1.79
N ALA A 65 6.68 -0.43 -1.21
CA ALA A 65 6.69 0.16 0.13
C ALA A 65 7.13 -0.86 1.20
N CYS A 66 6.56 -2.06 1.18
CA CYS A 66 6.93 -3.15 2.09
C CYS A 66 8.42 -3.55 1.92
N CYS A 67 8.89 -3.71 0.68
CA CYS A 67 10.30 -4.03 0.41
C CYS A 67 11.27 -2.92 0.88
N ARG A 68 10.87 -1.64 0.75
CA ARG A 68 11.67 -0.50 1.22
C ARG A 68 11.70 -0.42 2.75
N ASN A 69 10.65 -0.83 3.45
CA ASN A 69 10.64 -0.86 4.91
C ASN A 69 11.71 -1.83 5.46
N ILE A 70 11.79 -3.02 4.86
CA ILE A 70 12.76 -4.05 5.23
C ILE A 70 14.09 -3.92 4.49
N TRP A 71 14.40 -2.79 3.86
CA TRP A 71 15.59 -2.60 3.01
C TRP A 71 16.91 -2.94 3.72
N HIS A 72 16.97 -2.71 5.03
CA HIS A 72 18.11 -3.04 5.88
C HIS A 72 18.36 -4.55 6.01
N LEU A 73 17.35 -5.39 5.77
CA LEU A 73 17.44 -6.85 5.73
C LEU A 73 17.79 -7.38 4.33
N ILE A 74 17.50 -6.62 3.27
CA ILE A 74 17.86 -6.99 1.90
C ILE A 74 19.33 -6.67 1.68
N LYS A 75 20.22 -7.67 1.75
CA LYS A 75 21.68 -7.45 1.66
C LYS A 75 22.26 -7.69 0.27
N ASP A 76 21.71 -8.64 -0.50
CA ASP A 76 22.20 -8.93 -1.84
C ASP A 76 21.91 -7.76 -2.79
N LYS A 77 22.91 -7.39 -3.59
CA LYS A 77 22.81 -6.25 -4.52
C LYS A 77 21.80 -6.51 -5.63
N ARG A 78 21.73 -7.74 -6.16
CA ARG A 78 20.79 -8.14 -7.22
C ARG A 78 19.35 -8.05 -6.69
N SER A 79 19.15 -8.45 -5.43
CA SER A 79 17.87 -8.31 -4.75
C SER A 79 17.41 -6.86 -4.60
N ARG A 80 18.32 -5.93 -4.30
CA ARG A 80 18.04 -4.48 -4.24
C ARG A 80 17.74 -3.90 -5.61
N GLU A 81 18.52 -4.30 -6.61
CA GLU A 81 18.36 -3.88 -8.01
C GLU A 81 16.98 -4.27 -8.56
N ALA A 82 16.50 -5.48 -8.26
CA ALA A 82 15.14 -5.92 -8.58
C ALA A 82 14.05 -4.98 -8.05
N VAL A 83 14.14 -4.55 -6.78
CA VAL A 83 13.17 -3.60 -6.19
C VAL A 83 13.26 -2.23 -6.86
N GLU A 84 14.47 -1.76 -7.18
CA GLU A 84 14.69 -0.47 -7.84
C GLU A 84 14.20 -0.46 -9.29
N VAL A 85 14.40 -1.54 -10.04
CA VAL A 85 13.91 -1.68 -11.42
C VAL A 85 12.38 -1.79 -11.42
N ALA A 86 11.80 -2.57 -10.52
CA ALA A 86 10.34 -2.67 -10.38
C ALA A 86 9.71 -1.31 -10.04
N ASP A 87 10.32 -0.55 -9.14
CA ASP A 87 9.92 0.82 -8.80
C ASP A 87 9.97 1.76 -10.04
N ARG A 88 11.06 1.72 -10.83
CA ARG A 88 11.14 2.47 -12.10
C ARG A 88 10.09 2.02 -13.12
N PHE A 89 9.81 0.73 -13.20
CA PHE A 89 8.85 0.18 -14.17
C PHE A 89 7.41 0.66 -13.88
N ILE A 90 7.01 0.76 -12.61
CA ILE A 90 5.71 1.31 -12.20
C ILE A 90 5.53 2.74 -12.74
N GLU A 91 6.63 3.49 -12.83
CA GLU A 91 6.68 4.87 -13.32
C GLU A 91 6.90 4.97 -14.84
N GLY A 92 6.93 3.83 -15.57
CA GLY A 92 7.24 3.81 -17.01
C GLY A 92 8.69 4.18 -17.35
N LYS A 93 9.60 4.13 -16.37
CA LYS A 93 11.04 4.50 -16.49
C LYS A 93 11.95 3.27 -16.61
N ALA A 94 11.38 2.08 -16.79
CA ALA A 94 12.08 0.85 -17.09
C ALA A 94 11.26 0.03 -18.10
N THR A 95 11.96 -0.75 -18.91
CA THR A 95 11.39 -1.69 -19.88
C THR A 95 11.02 -3.01 -19.20
N SER A 96 10.21 -3.83 -19.86
CA SER A 96 9.92 -5.19 -19.37
C SER A 96 11.18 -6.05 -19.34
N GLN A 97 12.08 -5.89 -20.31
CA GLN A 97 13.35 -6.62 -20.36
C GLN A 97 14.24 -6.30 -19.16
N GLU A 98 14.37 -5.02 -18.79
CA GLU A 98 15.12 -4.65 -17.59
C GLU A 98 14.56 -5.32 -16.33
N VAL A 99 13.23 -5.46 -16.23
CA VAL A 99 12.60 -6.16 -15.10
C VAL A 99 12.88 -7.66 -15.15
N GLU A 100 12.82 -8.29 -16.32
CA GLU A 100 13.17 -9.71 -16.50
C GLU A 100 14.61 -10.00 -16.08
N ASP A 101 15.57 -9.19 -16.54
CA ASP A 101 16.99 -9.34 -16.22
C ASP A 101 17.22 -9.17 -14.70
N ALA A 102 16.54 -8.19 -14.09
CA ALA A 102 16.62 -7.96 -12.64
C ALA A 102 15.95 -9.09 -11.83
N LEU A 103 14.87 -9.68 -12.35
CA LEU A 103 14.24 -10.85 -11.75
C LEU A 103 15.19 -12.05 -11.78
N GLU A 104 15.84 -12.32 -12.91
CA GLU A 104 16.81 -13.41 -13.02
C GLU A 104 17.94 -13.25 -12.00
N GLY A 105 18.49 -12.04 -11.87
CA GLY A 105 19.48 -11.74 -10.83
C GLY A 105 18.97 -11.97 -9.40
N ALA A 106 17.72 -11.63 -9.11
CA ALA A 106 17.10 -11.89 -7.80
C ALA A 106 16.86 -13.39 -7.54
N ILE A 107 16.56 -14.16 -8.58
CA ILE A 107 16.42 -15.62 -8.53
C ILE A 107 17.79 -16.27 -8.30
N ASP A 108 18.85 -15.79 -8.94
CA ASP A 108 20.21 -16.28 -8.68
C ASP A 108 20.66 -15.97 -7.25
N ALA A 109 20.37 -14.77 -6.75
CA ALA A 109 20.61 -14.41 -5.35
C ALA A 109 19.87 -15.35 -4.38
N THR A 110 18.67 -15.76 -4.77
CA THR A 110 17.87 -16.76 -4.05
C THR A 110 18.55 -18.12 -4.01
N TYR A 111 18.99 -18.63 -5.17
CA TYR A 111 19.65 -19.92 -5.23
C TYR A 111 20.98 -19.93 -4.46
N ASP A 112 21.77 -18.86 -4.60
CA ASP A 112 23.03 -18.70 -3.86
C ASP A 112 22.77 -18.72 -2.34
N ALA A 113 21.76 -17.99 -1.88
CA ALA A 113 21.32 -17.94 -0.48
C ALA A 113 20.86 -19.31 0.07
N ILE A 114 20.10 -20.07 -0.71
CA ILE A 114 19.59 -21.40 -0.34
C ILE A 114 20.73 -22.43 -0.23
N ASN A 115 21.76 -22.28 -1.06
CA ASN A 115 22.90 -23.18 -1.12
C ASN A 115 23.94 -22.94 -0.01
N VAL A 116 23.78 -21.88 0.81
CA VAL A 116 24.62 -21.66 2.02
C VAL A 116 24.19 -22.61 3.14
N THR A 117 25.17 -23.21 3.82
CA THR A 117 24.94 -24.09 4.99
C THR A 117 25.19 -23.36 6.31
N GLY A 118 24.46 -23.69 7.38
CA GLY A 118 24.65 -23.12 8.73
C GLY A 118 23.53 -22.17 9.18
N SER A 119 23.78 -21.40 10.25
CA SER A 119 22.84 -20.41 10.82
C SER A 119 22.50 -19.27 9.85
N GLU A 120 23.38 -19.00 8.89
CA GLU A 120 23.16 -18.03 7.80
C GLU A 120 22.05 -18.46 6.84
N ARG A 121 21.67 -19.75 6.79
CA ARG A 121 20.63 -20.27 5.90
C ARG A 121 19.24 -19.69 6.20
N GLN A 122 18.91 -19.44 7.47
CA GLN A 122 17.62 -18.86 7.86
C GLN A 122 17.56 -17.35 7.54
N GLU A 123 18.64 -16.60 7.77
CA GLU A 123 18.74 -15.18 7.42
C GLU A 123 18.76 -14.97 5.90
N ASN A 124 19.39 -15.89 5.16
CA ASN A 124 19.51 -15.83 3.70
C ASN A 124 18.26 -16.34 2.95
N MET A 125 17.55 -17.37 3.44
CA MET A 125 16.27 -17.83 2.86
C MET A 125 15.18 -16.75 2.90
N LEU A 126 15.21 -15.93 3.94
CA LEU A 126 14.30 -14.80 4.09
C LEU A 126 14.62 -13.75 3.00
N SER A 127 15.86 -13.27 2.92
CA SER A 127 16.34 -12.33 1.88
C SER A 127 15.97 -12.74 0.45
N SER A 128 15.92 -14.05 0.19
CA SER A 128 15.64 -14.67 -1.10
C SER A 128 14.18 -14.53 -1.56
N TRP A 129 13.19 -14.64 -0.67
CA TRP A 129 11.77 -14.54 -1.07
C TRP A 129 11.31 -13.08 -1.31
N TYR A 130 12.11 -12.10 -0.88
CA TYR A 130 11.77 -10.67 -0.90
C TYR A 130 12.01 -9.98 -2.23
N SER A 131 13.07 -10.33 -2.95
CA SER A 131 13.40 -9.72 -4.23
C SER A 131 12.67 -10.33 -5.41
N THR A 132 12.46 -11.63 -5.39
CA THR A 132 11.78 -12.37 -6.46
C THR A 132 10.35 -11.88 -6.58
N ARG A 133 9.62 -11.67 -5.47
CA ARG A 133 8.22 -11.21 -5.51
C ARG A 133 8.06 -9.74 -5.91
N ALA A 134 9.00 -8.88 -5.51
CA ALA A 134 9.02 -7.48 -5.92
C ALA A 134 9.23 -7.34 -7.44
N ALA A 135 10.04 -8.21 -8.02
CA ALA A 135 10.28 -8.28 -9.46
C ALA A 135 9.24 -9.12 -10.24
N GLU A 136 8.50 -10.03 -9.59
CA GLU A 136 7.39 -10.77 -10.22
C GLU A 136 6.12 -9.92 -10.41
N CYS A 137 5.80 -9.02 -9.47
CA CYS A 137 4.56 -8.22 -9.50
C CYS A 137 4.41 -7.32 -10.77
N PRO A 138 5.48 -6.84 -11.41
CA PRO A 138 5.41 -6.22 -12.74
C PRO A 138 5.27 -7.22 -13.92
N LEU A 139 5.71 -8.48 -13.77
CA LEU A 139 5.89 -9.44 -14.87
C LEU A 139 4.70 -10.38 -15.12
N GLU A 140 3.55 -10.21 -14.45
CA GLU A 140 2.29 -10.91 -14.78
C GLU A 140 1.88 -10.79 -16.27
N ARG A 141 2.48 -9.85 -17.01
CA ARG A 141 2.24 -9.65 -18.44
C ARG A 141 2.91 -10.68 -19.34
N LEU A 142 3.83 -11.50 -18.84
CA LEU A 142 4.76 -12.28 -19.70
C LEU A 142 4.60 -13.81 -19.63
N ASN A 143 3.83 -14.37 -18.70
CA ASN A 143 3.71 -15.83 -18.59
C ASN A 143 2.27 -16.32 -18.28
N PRO A 144 1.46 -16.63 -19.31
CA PRO A 144 0.07 -17.10 -19.14
C PRO A 144 -0.07 -18.44 -18.39
N ASP A 145 0.97 -19.28 -18.39
CA ASP A 145 0.96 -20.61 -17.78
C ASP A 145 1.18 -20.59 -16.25
N TYR A 146 1.60 -19.45 -15.67
CA TYR A 146 1.72 -19.26 -14.22
C TYR A 146 0.38 -18.97 -13.52
N SER A 147 -0.72 -18.93 -14.28
CA SER A 147 -1.97 -18.25 -13.91
C SER A 147 -3.03 -19.06 -13.17
N SER A 148 -2.82 -20.32 -12.77
CA SER A 148 -3.95 -21.12 -12.24
C SER A 148 -4.25 -20.99 -10.75
N ILE A 149 -3.32 -20.48 -9.92
CA ILE A 149 -3.53 -20.36 -8.45
C ILE A 149 -3.10 -18.99 -7.89
N TYR A 150 -2.04 -18.36 -8.42
CA TYR A 150 -1.47 -17.10 -7.90
C TYR A 150 -1.93 -15.83 -8.62
N SER A 151 -2.87 -15.94 -9.55
CA SER A 151 -3.36 -14.86 -10.42
C SER A 151 -4.44 -13.95 -9.79
N LYS A 152 -4.80 -14.18 -8.52
CA LYS A 152 -5.74 -13.29 -7.83
C LYS A 152 -4.95 -12.19 -7.09
N PRO A 153 -5.26 -10.91 -7.34
CA PRO A 153 -4.64 -9.77 -6.67
C PRO A 153 -4.50 -9.87 -5.15
N ALA A 154 -5.49 -10.45 -4.48
CA ALA A 154 -5.47 -10.62 -3.03
C ALA A 154 -4.39 -11.60 -2.55
N TYR A 155 -4.10 -12.66 -3.32
CA TYR A 155 -3.03 -13.61 -2.95
C TYR A 155 -1.65 -13.00 -3.12
N GLU A 156 -1.47 -12.09 -4.09
CA GLU A 156 -0.22 -11.35 -4.23
C GLU A 156 0.06 -10.50 -3.00
N LEU A 157 -0.90 -9.66 -2.61
CA LEU A 157 -0.75 -8.79 -1.43
C LEU A 157 -0.60 -9.61 -0.15
N GLN A 158 -1.36 -10.70 0.00
CA GLN A 158 -1.25 -11.59 1.16
C GLN A 158 0.14 -12.21 1.25
N SER A 159 0.71 -12.64 0.13
CA SER A 159 2.07 -13.20 0.09
C SER A 159 3.11 -12.16 0.48
N VAL A 160 2.98 -10.92 0.02
CA VAL A 160 3.89 -9.82 0.38
C VAL A 160 3.84 -9.58 1.89
N ILE A 161 2.65 -9.44 2.46
CA ILE A 161 2.45 -9.25 3.90
C ILE A 161 3.09 -10.38 4.71
N MET A 162 2.79 -11.63 4.37
CA MET A 162 3.33 -12.79 5.10
C MET A 162 4.85 -12.87 5.02
N ASN A 163 5.41 -12.55 3.85
CA ASN A 163 6.84 -12.61 3.63
C ASN A 163 7.58 -11.55 4.45
N THR A 164 7.15 -10.29 4.43
CA THR A 164 7.84 -9.24 5.21
C THR A 164 7.63 -9.39 6.71
N MET A 165 6.47 -9.91 7.15
CA MET A 165 6.24 -10.32 8.55
C MET A 165 7.19 -11.43 9.01
N THR A 166 7.50 -12.38 8.13
CA THR A 166 8.49 -13.43 8.43
C THR A 166 9.92 -12.89 8.40
N ALA A 167 10.20 -11.82 7.63
CA ALA A 167 11.51 -11.17 7.56
C ALA A 167 11.94 -10.58 8.90
N VAL A 168 11.03 -9.83 9.51
CA VAL A 168 11.28 -9.14 10.78
C VAL A 168 11.26 -10.10 11.97
N SER A 169 10.75 -11.32 11.79
CA SER A 169 10.68 -12.37 12.81
C SER A 169 10.76 -13.77 12.17
N PRO A 170 11.98 -14.30 11.92
CA PRO A 170 12.20 -15.61 11.32
C PRO A 170 11.52 -16.76 12.06
N LEU A 171 10.96 -17.73 11.33
CA LEU A 171 10.42 -18.96 11.90
C LEU A 171 11.52 -19.72 12.69
N GLY A 172 11.27 -19.96 13.98
CA GLY A 172 12.21 -20.64 14.88
C GLY A 172 13.06 -19.71 15.74
N SER A 173 13.00 -18.39 15.51
CA SER A 173 13.36 -17.45 16.57
C SER A 173 12.37 -17.63 17.72
N SER A 174 12.87 -17.79 18.95
CA SER A 174 12.04 -17.92 20.14
C SER A 174 10.94 -16.83 20.12
N LEU A 175 9.72 -17.16 20.55
CA LEU A 175 8.60 -16.22 20.79
C LEU A 175 8.95 -15.23 21.93
N ASN A 176 10.09 -14.56 21.83
CA ASN A 176 10.53 -13.54 22.75
C ASN A 176 9.90 -12.21 22.34
N GLU A 177 9.59 -11.38 23.34
CA GLU A 177 8.83 -10.13 23.23
C GLU A 177 9.33 -9.17 22.13
N ILE A 178 10.64 -9.20 21.81
CA ILE A 178 11.26 -8.41 20.76
C ILE A 178 10.74 -8.79 19.36
N ASN A 179 10.57 -10.09 19.08
CA ASN A 179 10.09 -10.58 17.80
C ASN A 179 8.61 -10.25 17.59
N ASN A 180 7.81 -10.31 18.66
CA ASN A 180 6.42 -9.87 18.63
C ASN A 180 6.32 -8.34 18.38
N LYS A 181 7.18 -7.53 19.03
CA LYS A 181 7.23 -6.08 18.76
C LYS A 181 7.58 -5.76 17.31
N ALA A 182 8.54 -6.47 16.72
CA ALA A 182 8.92 -6.29 15.32
C ALA A 182 7.77 -6.66 14.36
N ARG A 183 7.07 -7.77 14.62
CA ARG A 183 5.87 -8.19 13.85
C ARG A 183 4.73 -7.18 13.95
N VAL A 184 4.41 -6.71 15.16
CA VAL A 184 3.37 -5.69 15.35
C VAL A 184 3.75 -4.39 14.64
N SER A 185 5.00 -3.96 14.74
CA SER A 185 5.49 -2.77 14.04
C SER A 185 5.37 -2.90 12.51
N GLU A 186 5.72 -4.04 11.95
CA GLU A 186 5.59 -4.31 10.51
C GLU A 186 4.12 -4.38 10.09
N ALA A 187 3.26 -5.05 10.85
CA ALA A 187 1.82 -5.11 10.57
C ALA A 187 1.16 -3.72 10.60
N MET A 188 1.56 -2.86 11.54
CA MET A 188 1.11 -1.46 11.61
C MET A 188 1.59 -0.66 10.39
N PHE A 189 2.87 -0.77 10.02
CA PHE A 189 3.41 -0.12 8.82
C PHE A 189 2.64 -0.54 7.56
N GLN A 190 2.36 -1.84 7.40
CA GLN A 190 1.59 -2.35 6.27
C GLN A 190 0.15 -1.80 6.27
N ALA A 191 -0.51 -1.77 7.42
CA ALA A 191 -1.84 -1.20 7.56
C ALA A 191 -1.86 0.29 7.15
N ASP A 192 -0.86 1.05 7.55
CA ASP A 192 -0.71 2.46 7.18
C ASP A 192 -0.44 2.61 5.68
N CYS A 193 0.41 1.78 5.08
CA CYS A 193 0.62 1.76 3.64
C CYS A 193 -0.65 1.41 2.85
N LEU A 194 -1.48 0.48 3.35
CA LEU A 194 -2.77 0.16 2.72
C LEU A 194 -3.68 1.39 2.73
N ARG A 195 -3.78 2.11 3.86
CA ARG A 195 -4.57 3.35 3.94
C ARG A 195 -4.01 4.46 3.06
N ASP A 196 -2.69 4.62 3.04
CA ASP A 196 -2.00 5.66 2.28
C ASP A 196 -2.14 5.44 0.76
N ILE A 197 -2.03 4.21 0.29
CA ILE A 197 -2.10 3.93 -1.16
C ILE A 197 -3.55 3.80 -1.64
N PHE A 198 -4.40 3.10 -0.90
CA PHE A 198 -5.76 2.81 -1.33
C PHE A 198 -6.76 3.89 -0.93
N GLY A 199 -6.47 4.70 0.09
CA GLY A 199 -7.39 5.69 0.64
C GLY A 199 -8.58 5.03 1.31
N ASN A 200 -9.78 5.52 1.01
CA ASN A 200 -11.03 4.85 1.34
C ASN A 200 -11.51 4.01 0.14
N PRO A 201 -11.32 2.68 0.14
CA PRO A 201 -11.76 1.82 -0.96
C PRO A 201 -13.29 1.58 -0.96
N PHE A 202 -14.00 2.00 0.09
CA PHE A 202 -15.45 1.86 0.25
C PHE A 202 -16.21 3.15 -0.07
N ALA A 203 -15.50 4.23 -0.38
CA ALA A 203 -16.10 5.49 -0.75
C ALA A 203 -16.84 5.33 -2.09
N ILE A 204 -18.13 5.68 -2.10
CA ILE A 204 -18.97 5.67 -3.31
C ILE A 204 -18.50 6.77 -4.27
N GLU A 205 -18.04 7.89 -3.73
CA GLU A 205 -17.48 9.02 -4.47
C GLU A 205 -16.05 9.29 -3.99
N GLN A 206 -15.12 9.43 -4.93
CA GLN A 206 -13.75 9.87 -4.60
C GLN A 206 -13.74 11.39 -4.35
N PRO A 207 -12.84 11.92 -3.51
CA PRO A 207 -12.72 13.36 -3.30
C PRO A 207 -12.58 14.10 -4.63
N VAL A 208 -13.51 15.02 -4.92
CA VAL A 208 -13.47 15.84 -6.13
C VAL A 208 -12.32 16.82 -6.01
N ILE A 209 -11.39 16.79 -6.97
CA ILE A 209 -10.29 17.73 -7.07
C ILE A 209 -10.84 18.99 -7.74
N ASP A 210 -10.89 20.10 -7.01
CA ASP A 210 -11.26 21.39 -7.58
C ASP A 210 -10.10 21.91 -8.46
N PRO A 211 -10.32 22.18 -9.77
CA PRO A 211 -9.29 22.72 -10.65
C PRO A 211 -8.67 24.05 -10.17
N THR A 212 -9.39 24.82 -9.35
CA THR A 212 -8.87 26.06 -8.77
C THR A 212 -7.69 25.80 -7.85
N TRP A 213 -7.68 24.69 -7.11
CA TRP A 213 -6.55 24.31 -6.25
C TRP A 213 -5.25 24.14 -7.04
N LEU A 214 -5.35 23.62 -8.26
CA LEU A 214 -4.21 23.32 -9.12
C LEU A 214 -3.60 24.57 -9.77
N THR A 215 -4.35 25.66 -9.84
CA THR A 215 -3.93 26.91 -10.50
C THR A 215 -3.61 28.03 -9.50
N ALA A 216 -4.12 27.93 -8.27
CA ALA A 216 -3.83 28.85 -7.17
C ALA A 216 -2.32 28.98 -6.89
N ASN A 217 -1.91 30.15 -6.40
CA ASN A 217 -0.51 30.47 -6.06
C ASN A 217 0.48 30.10 -7.18
N GLY A 218 0.04 30.30 -8.43
CA GLY A 218 0.81 29.97 -9.62
C GLY A 218 1.07 28.48 -9.80
N GLY A 219 0.20 27.59 -9.32
CA GLY A 219 0.35 26.14 -9.41
C GLY A 219 1.28 25.54 -8.36
N ALA A 220 1.24 26.07 -7.13
CA ALA A 220 2.08 25.59 -6.03
C ALA A 220 1.77 24.14 -5.63
N VAL A 221 0.47 23.80 -5.50
CA VAL A 221 -0.03 22.47 -5.12
C VAL A 221 0.54 21.35 -6.01
N PRO A 222 0.37 21.37 -7.35
CA PRO A 222 0.87 20.29 -8.20
C PRO A 222 2.40 20.20 -8.22
N ARG A 223 3.12 21.33 -8.14
CA ARG A 223 4.60 21.32 -8.06
C ARG A 223 5.11 20.71 -6.76
N LEU A 224 4.49 21.05 -5.63
CA LEU A 224 4.83 20.46 -4.34
C LEU A 224 4.53 18.96 -4.35
N ALA A 225 3.34 18.56 -4.83
CA ALA A 225 2.98 17.16 -4.94
C ALA A 225 3.98 16.37 -5.82
N GLU A 226 4.38 16.92 -6.97
CA GLU A 226 5.38 16.33 -7.86
C GLU A 226 6.76 16.24 -7.20
N THR A 227 7.19 17.28 -6.48
CA THR A 227 8.48 17.29 -5.76
C THR A 227 8.50 16.22 -4.66
N ILE A 228 7.46 16.20 -3.81
CA ILE A 228 7.29 15.19 -2.75
C ILE A 228 7.33 13.78 -3.33
N TYR A 229 6.64 13.59 -4.45
CA TYR A 229 6.57 12.30 -5.11
C TYR A 229 7.90 11.84 -5.72
N ASN A 230 8.58 12.72 -6.45
CA ASN A 230 9.84 12.41 -7.14
C ASN A 230 10.99 12.23 -6.15
N GLU A 231 11.12 13.14 -5.18
CA GLU A 231 12.18 13.14 -4.17
C GLU A 231 11.87 12.21 -2.98
N ARG A 232 10.66 11.65 -2.91
CA ARG A 232 10.16 10.83 -1.80
C ARG A 232 10.19 11.58 -0.45
N SER A 233 10.02 12.89 -0.48
CA SER A 233 10.06 13.75 0.71
C SER A 233 8.71 13.77 1.45
N PHE A 234 8.16 12.59 1.74
CA PHE A 234 6.79 12.45 2.27
C PHE A 234 6.55 13.09 3.65
N LYS A 235 7.62 13.52 4.34
CA LYS A 235 7.51 14.38 5.53
C LYS A 235 6.93 15.77 5.23
N ASP A 236 6.98 16.21 3.98
CA ASP A 236 6.51 17.54 3.55
C ASP A 236 5.02 17.53 3.18
N MET A 237 4.29 16.43 3.47
CA MET A 237 2.83 16.34 3.27
C MET A 237 2.06 17.41 4.06
N VAL A 238 2.56 17.83 5.22
CA VAL A 238 1.99 18.97 5.97
C VAL A 238 2.12 20.28 5.19
N VAL A 239 3.25 20.49 4.50
CA VAL A 239 3.47 21.67 3.64
C VAL A 239 2.54 21.64 2.42
N LEU A 240 2.27 20.45 1.88
CA LEU A 240 1.28 20.27 0.83
C LEU A 240 -0.14 20.65 1.31
N TRP A 241 -0.50 20.29 2.54
CA TRP A 241 -1.76 20.73 3.13
C TRP A 241 -1.83 22.25 3.24
N ASP A 242 -0.80 22.92 3.75
CA ASP A 242 -0.80 24.38 3.89
C ASP A 242 -1.06 25.05 2.53
N ALA A 243 -0.43 24.54 1.46
CA ALA A 243 -0.66 25.04 0.10
C ALA A 243 -2.10 24.76 -0.41
N LEU A 244 -2.69 23.62 -0.07
CA LEU A 244 -4.09 23.29 -0.38
C LEU A 244 -5.07 24.21 0.36
N GLU A 245 -4.81 24.46 1.65
CA GLU A 245 -5.62 25.34 2.49
C GLU A 245 -5.58 26.79 1.97
N GLU A 246 -4.40 27.31 1.63
CA GLU A 246 -4.24 28.62 0.99
C GLU A 246 -4.95 28.69 -0.37
N ALA A 247 -5.03 27.57 -1.09
CA ALA A 247 -5.75 27.46 -2.34
C ALA A 247 -7.28 27.33 -2.17
N GLY A 248 -7.78 27.27 -0.94
CA GLY A 248 -9.20 27.21 -0.61
C GLY A 248 -9.76 25.79 -0.45
N CYS A 249 -8.93 24.76 -0.30
CA CYS A 249 -9.38 23.41 -0.01
C CYS A 249 -9.92 23.33 1.43
N THR A 250 -11.18 22.91 1.58
CA THR A 250 -11.82 22.69 2.90
C THR A 250 -12.12 21.22 3.18
N ASN A 251 -11.51 20.30 2.43
CA ASN A 251 -11.77 18.87 2.57
C ASN A 251 -11.06 18.32 3.82
N GLU A 252 -11.84 17.97 4.83
CA GLU A 252 -11.33 17.49 6.13
C GLU A 252 -10.67 16.11 6.04
N GLU A 253 -11.02 15.26 5.07
CA GLU A 253 -10.34 13.97 4.87
C GLU A 253 -8.93 14.17 4.33
N ILE A 254 -8.77 15.05 3.33
CA ILE A 254 -7.45 15.40 2.79
C ILE A 254 -6.58 16.03 3.88
N ARG A 255 -7.16 16.94 4.68
CA ARG A 255 -6.50 17.55 5.83
C ARG A 255 -5.99 16.51 6.82
N LYS A 256 -6.88 15.67 7.34
CA LYS A 256 -6.55 14.64 8.33
C LYS A 256 -5.49 13.69 7.83
N HIS A 257 -5.50 13.37 6.54
CA HIS A 257 -4.49 12.52 5.95
C HIS A 257 -3.12 13.20 5.87
N CYS A 258 -3.05 14.42 5.33
CA CYS A 258 -1.79 15.14 5.15
C CYS A 258 -1.16 15.59 6.48
N GLN A 259 -1.99 15.89 7.48
CA GLN A 259 -1.56 16.31 8.83
C GLN A 259 -1.42 15.13 9.81
N GLY A 260 -1.80 13.92 9.41
CA GLY A 260 -1.76 12.74 10.28
C GLY A 260 -0.34 12.24 10.49
N ASP A 261 -0.12 11.49 11.57
CA ASP A 261 1.17 10.84 11.88
C ASP A 261 1.41 9.55 11.05
N GLY A 262 0.54 9.27 10.08
CA GLY A 262 0.61 8.07 9.25
C GLY A 262 1.82 8.06 8.33
N GLN A 263 2.39 6.88 8.11
CA GLN A 263 3.49 6.73 7.17
C GLN A 263 3.01 6.89 5.73
N HIS A 264 3.55 7.89 5.04
CA HIS A 264 3.29 8.14 3.63
C HIS A 264 4.34 7.46 2.73
N VAL A 265 3.89 6.94 1.59
CA VAL A 265 4.71 6.24 0.61
C VAL A 265 4.37 6.65 -0.82
N ARG A 266 5.15 6.17 -1.79
CA ARG A 266 4.86 6.40 -3.21
C ARG A 266 3.51 5.74 -3.51
N GLY A 267 2.53 6.54 -3.95
CA GLY A 267 1.15 6.08 -4.12
C GLY A 267 0.13 6.74 -3.19
N CYS A 268 0.62 7.49 -2.19
CA CYS A 268 -0.16 8.33 -1.30
C CYS A 268 -1.34 8.99 -2.03
N TRP A 269 -2.55 8.69 -1.58
CA TRP A 269 -3.77 9.19 -2.19
C TRP A 269 -3.91 10.70 -2.02
N GLY A 270 -3.32 11.30 -0.98
CA GLY A 270 -3.25 12.75 -0.80
C GLY A 270 -2.51 13.48 -1.94
N LEU A 271 -1.45 12.87 -2.48
CA LEU A 271 -0.75 13.42 -3.66
C LEU A 271 -1.64 13.38 -4.91
N ARG A 272 -2.38 12.28 -5.11
CA ARG A 272 -3.34 12.18 -6.22
C ARG A 272 -4.49 13.17 -6.09
N ALA A 273 -4.99 13.37 -4.86
CA ALA A 273 -5.99 14.40 -4.54
C ALA A 273 -5.48 15.83 -4.78
N SER A 274 -4.17 16.02 -4.92
CA SER A 274 -3.52 17.28 -5.26
C SER A 274 -3.28 17.46 -6.77
N GLY A 275 -3.93 16.63 -7.60
CA GLY A 275 -3.84 16.70 -9.06
C GLY A 275 -2.62 16.00 -9.66
N LEU A 276 -1.84 15.26 -8.87
CA LEU A 276 -0.77 14.44 -9.39
C LEU A 276 -1.37 13.25 -10.16
N THR A 277 -1.17 13.23 -11.48
CA THR A 277 -1.37 12.04 -12.32
C THR A 277 -0.03 11.36 -12.52
N PRO A 278 0.23 10.22 -11.85
CA PRO A 278 1.47 9.47 -12.03
C PRO A 278 1.63 8.90 -13.43
#